data_AF-A0AAX0W014-F1
#
_entry.id   AF-A0AAX0W014-F1
#
_cell.length_a   1.000
_cell.length_b   1.000
_cell.length_c   1.000
_cell.angle_alpha   90.00
_cell.angle_beta   90.00
_cell.angle_gamma   90.00
#
_symmetry.space_group_name_H-M   'P 1'
#
loop_
_entity.id
_entity.type
_entity.pdbx_description
1 polymer ?
#
loop_
_entity_poly.entity_id
_entity_poly.type
_entity_poly.pdbx_seq_one_letter_code
_entity_poly.pdbx_strand_id
1 'polypeptide(L)'
;MHNRRLATAARWLALPCLAAAGLLAWYVTREPASPLAGEAPPDAALVSRGEYVARLSDCVACHSLPAGKPFAGGLEMATPLGSIHATNITPDRQTGIGTYSLADFDRAVRQGVAPGGRRLYPAMPYPSYAKLSDDDVRALYAFFMHGVPPVNQANLQSDIPWPLNLRWPIALWNGLFSPTTPYAVKPAQDALWNRGAYIVQGPGHCGSCHTPRGLAFNEKALDERGAPFLAGALLDGWYAPSLRGDHNTGLGRWSEADIVQFLKTGRNQHAVVFGSMTEAFNNSTQFMNDEDLTAIARYLKSLPGDRERDGAPWQYQALPATHLDTPGAQTYLTHCASCHGLDGKGQPEWMPPLAGATSALAKEDASAINITLNGSQRVVAQGQPDAYRMPAFREQLSDRQIADVLTFMRSAWGNRGGAVQAQAVAKLREHTDPASSSPIILHMR
;
A
#
# COMPACT_ATOMS: atom_id res chain seq x y z
N MET A 1 -8.47 -63.57 -8.61
CA MET A 1 -7.37 -62.88 -9.34
C MET A 1 -7.47 -61.35 -9.36
N HIS A 2 -8.65 -60.75 -9.12
CA HIS A 2 -8.83 -59.28 -9.11
C HIS A 2 -8.08 -58.54 -7.96
N ASN A 3 -8.09 -59.07 -6.73
CA ASN A 3 -7.41 -58.45 -5.57
C ASN A 3 -5.88 -58.36 -5.68
N ARG A 4 -5.24 -59.28 -6.42
CA ARG A 4 -3.77 -59.30 -6.58
C ARG A 4 -3.26 -58.19 -7.52
N ARG A 5 -4.08 -57.79 -8.51
CA ARG A 5 -3.79 -56.70 -9.46
C ARG A 5 -4.00 -55.32 -8.84
N LEU A 6 -5.05 -55.17 -8.00
CA LEU A 6 -5.27 -53.95 -7.22
C LEU A 6 -4.18 -53.72 -6.16
N ALA A 7 -3.72 -54.79 -5.47
CA ALA A 7 -2.64 -54.69 -4.50
C ALA A 7 -1.26 -54.38 -5.12
N THR A 8 -1.02 -54.80 -6.37
CA THR A 8 0.20 -54.42 -7.11
C THR A 8 0.10 -52.98 -7.60
N ALA A 9 -1.02 -52.56 -8.21
CA ALA A 9 -1.23 -51.17 -8.62
C ALA A 9 -1.15 -50.17 -7.45
N ALA A 10 -1.70 -50.51 -6.28
CA ALA A 10 -1.58 -49.70 -5.07
C ALA A 10 -0.13 -49.57 -4.57
N ARG A 11 0.70 -50.62 -4.71
CA ARG A 11 2.14 -50.57 -4.39
C ARG A 11 2.94 -49.72 -5.38
N TRP A 12 2.57 -49.73 -6.67
CA TRP A 12 3.21 -48.90 -7.70
C TRP A 12 2.87 -47.40 -7.54
N LEU A 13 1.72 -47.06 -6.95
CA LEU A 13 1.34 -45.67 -6.66
C LEU A 13 1.82 -45.19 -5.27
N ALA A 14 2.03 -46.09 -4.30
CA ALA A 14 2.48 -45.72 -2.96
C ALA A 14 3.86 -45.05 -2.93
N LEU A 15 4.84 -45.58 -3.68
CA LEU A 15 6.19 -45.02 -3.78
C LEU A 15 6.21 -43.59 -4.35
N PRO A 16 5.60 -43.29 -5.51
CA PRO A 16 5.55 -41.93 -6.04
C PRO A 16 4.73 -40.98 -5.15
N CYS A 17 3.65 -41.45 -4.50
CA CYS A 17 2.92 -40.63 -3.53
C CYS A 17 3.76 -40.27 -2.30
N LEU A 18 4.53 -41.22 -1.75
CA LEU A 18 5.44 -40.97 -0.63
C LEU A 18 6.59 -40.03 -1.03
N ALA A 19 7.16 -40.20 -2.23
CA ALA A 19 8.17 -39.29 -2.75
C ALA A 19 7.61 -37.87 -2.95
N ALA A 20 6.41 -37.73 -3.51
CA ALA A 20 5.75 -36.45 -3.67
C ALA A 20 5.43 -35.78 -2.32
N ALA A 21 4.96 -36.56 -1.34
CA ALA A 21 4.72 -36.07 0.02
C ALA A 21 6.02 -35.62 0.70
N GLY A 22 7.12 -36.37 0.53
CA GLY A 22 8.45 -36.01 1.04
C GLY A 22 8.98 -34.72 0.40
N LEU A 23 8.85 -34.59 -0.93
CA LEU A 23 9.24 -33.36 -1.66
C LEU A 23 8.39 -32.16 -1.24
N LEU A 24 7.08 -32.34 -1.07
CA LEU A 24 6.20 -31.28 -0.59
C LEU A 24 6.57 -30.87 0.84
N ALA A 25 6.77 -31.83 1.74
CA ALA A 25 7.18 -31.57 3.12
C ALA A 25 8.52 -30.83 3.17
N TRP A 26 9.50 -31.24 2.35
CA TRP A 26 10.76 -30.52 2.20
C TRP A 26 10.54 -29.10 1.67
N TYR A 27 9.77 -28.93 0.59
CA TYR A 27 9.56 -27.62 -0.03
C TYR A 27 8.87 -26.63 0.91
N VAL A 28 7.87 -27.08 1.67
CA VAL A 28 7.12 -26.17 2.55
C VAL A 28 7.89 -25.78 3.80
N THR A 29 8.78 -26.66 4.30
CA THR A 29 9.58 -26.43 5.51
C THR A 29 10.99 -25.90 5.25
N ARG A 30 11.51 -25.96 4.00
CA ARG A 30 12.87 -25.49 3.71
C ARG A 30 13.07 -24.00 3.96
N GLU A 31 14.24 -23.67 4.46
CA GLU A 31 14.80 -22.32 4.38
C GLU A 31 15.53 -22.19 3.04
N PRO A 32 15.11 -21.28 2.15
CA PRO A 32 15.83 -21.10 0.90
C PRO A 32 17.20 -20.45 1.16
N ALA A 33 18.15 -20.67 0.24
CA ALA A 33 19.46 -20.05 0.36
C ALA A 33 19.36 -18.50 0.32
N SER A 34 20.23 -17.85 1.08
CA SER A 34 20.49 -16.42 0.96
C SER A 34 21.90 -16.24 0.38
N PRO A 35 22.09 -15.34 -0.60
CA PRO A 35 23.43 -15.00 -1.07
C PRO A 35 24.21 -14.13 -0.06
N LEU A 36 23.53 -13.61 0.97
CA LEU A 36 24.12 -12.74 1.97
C LEU A 36 24.67 -13.58 3.13
N ALA A 37 25.98 -13.50 3.34
CA ALA A 37 26.68 -14.12 4.45
C ALA A 37 27.69 -13.14 5.05
N GLY A 38 27.92 -13.25 6.35
CA GLY A 38 28.81 -12.36 7.09
C GLY A 38 28.18 -11.00 7.41
N GLU A 39 28.67 -10.36 8.47
CA GLU A 39 28.26 -9.02 8.87
C GLU A 39 29.40 -8.06 8.52
N ALA A 40 29.13 -7.05 7.69
CA ALA A 40 30.07 -5.95 7.55
C ALA A 40 30.12 -5.19 8.88
N PRO A 41 31.31 -4.77 9.36
CA PRO A 41 31.39 -3.98 10.59
C PRO A 41 30.45 -2.78 10.50
N PRO A 42 29.67 -2.48 11.56
CA PRO A 42 28.75 -1.37 11.51
C PRO A 42 29.54 -0.06 11.36
N ASP A 43 29.40 0.59 10.21
CA ASP A 43 29.82 1.98 10.01
C ASP A 43 28.58 2.90 10.06
N ALA A 44 28.79 4.15 10.46
CA ALA A 44 27.70 5.12 10.64
C ALA A 44 26.97 5.46 9.33
N ALA A 45 27.66 5.47 8.19
CA ALA A 45 27.07 5.69 6.87
C ALA A 45 26.20 4.51 6.44
N LEU A 46 26.59 3.27 6.75
CA LEU A 46 25.78 2.08 6.49
C LEU A 46 24.48 2.09 7.31
N VAL A 47 24.57 2.45 8.61
CA VAL A 47 23.40 2.60 9.48
C VAL A 47 22.48 3.73 8.99
N SER A 48 23.05 4.88 8.61
CA SER A 48 22.27 6.01 8.07
C SER A 48 21.59 5.66 6.74
N ARG A 49 22.28 4.92 5.85
CA ARG A 49 21.65 4.38 4.63
C ARG A 49 20.51 3.43 4.99
N GLY A 50 20.69 2.57 5.99
CA GLY A 50 19.66 1.64 6.44
C GLY A 50 18.42 2.34 6.97
N GLU A 51 18.60 3.43 7.73
CA GLU A 51 17.50 4.28 8.18
C GLU A 51 16.75 4.89 6.99
N TYR A 52 17.47 5.40 6.01
CA TYR A 52 16.88 5.94 4.78
C TYR A 52 16.06 4.87 4.03
N VAL A 53 16.62 3.67 3.85
CA VAL A 53 15.92 2.57 3.18
C VAL A 53 14.71 2.10 4.00
N ALA A 54 14.78 2.11 5.34
CA ALA A 54 13.67 1.75 6.22
C ALA A 54 12.51 2.75 6.12
N ARG A 55 12.81 4.05 6.01
CA ARG A 55 11.84 5.11 5.69
C ARG A 55 11.25 4.89 4.30
N LEU A 56 12.10 4.70 3.29
CA LEU A 56 11.69 4.49 1.90
C LEU A 56 10.84 3.21 1.71
N SER A 57 11.03 2.20 2.58
CA SER A 57 10.28 0.94 2.60
C SER A 57 9.14 0.91 3.63
N ASP A 58 8.78 2.07 4.19
CA ASP A 58 7.65 2.26 5.11
C ASP A 58 7.62 1.29 6.31
N CYS A 59 8.78 0.80 6.76
CA CYS A 59 8.85 -0.23 7.79
C CYS A 59 8.22 0.24 9.11
N VAL A 60 8.34 1.53 9.40
CA VAL A 60 7.85 2.14 10.64
C VAL A 60 6.32 2.16 10.72
N ALA A 61 5.63 2.35 9.59
CA ALA A 61 4.19 2.52 9.55
C ALA A 61 3.48 1.22 9.92
N CYS A 62 4.04 0.08 9.51
CA CYS A 62 3.51 -1.23 9.90
C CYS A 62 4.04 -1.71 11.26
N HIS A 63 5.33 -1.52 11.54
CA HIS A 63 5.96 -2.12 12.72
C HIS A 63 5.89 -1.24 13.98
N SER A 64 5.00 -0.26 14.03
CA SER A 64 4.86 0.61 15.21
C SER A 64 3.41 0.98 15.48
N LEU A 65 3.14 1.46 16.69
CA LEU A 65 1.85 2.01 17.09
C LEU A 65 1.99 3.51 17.41
N PRO A 66 0.91 4.32 17.28
CA PRO A 66 1.00 5.77 17.52
C PRO A 66 1.55 6.16 18.91
N ALA A 67 1.23 5.37 19.94
CA ALA A 67 1.72 5.55 21.32
C ALA A 67 2.77 4.51 21.72
N GLY A 68 3.24 3.70 20.77
CA GLY A 68 4.20 2.62 20.98
C GLY A 68 5.65 3.07 20.80
N LYS A 69 6.59 2.20 21.17
CA LYS A 69 8.00 2.39 20.80
C LYS A 69 8.17 2.05 19.29
N PRO A 70 9.00 2.78 18.54
CA PRO A 70 9.25 2.48 17.13
C PRO A 70 9.66 1.02 16.93
N PHE A 71 9.14 0.39 15.87
CA PHE A 71 9.49 -0.97 15.43
C PHE A 71 9.12 -2.11 16.40
N ALA A 72 8.42 -1.83 17.50
CA ALA A 72 8.01 -2.82 18.49
C ALA A 72 6.81 -3.69 18.06
N GLY A 73 6.25 -3.45 16.87
CA GLY A 73 5.10 -4.17 16.33
C GLY A 73 3.78 -3.80 16.99
N GLY A 74 2.75 -4.61 16.70
CA GLY A 74 1.43 -4.52 17.32
C GLY A 74 0.34 -3.93 16.44
N LEU A 75 0.65 -3.37 15.26
CA LEU A 75 -0.38 -2.89 14.33
C LEU A 75 -1.26 -4.05 13.88
N GLU A 76 -2.55 -3.92 14.14
CA GLU A 76 -3.58 -4.84 13.66
C GLU A 76 -3.92 -4.56 12.19
N MET A 77 -3.94 -5.60 11.38
CA MET A 77 -4.42 -5.56 10.00
C MET A 77 -5.56 -6.57 9.87
N ALA A 78 -6.76 -6.06 9.67
CA ALA A 78 -7.93 -6.90 9.43
C ALA A 78 -7.79 -7.64 8.09
N THR A 79 -8.06 -8.94 8.09
CA THR A 79 -8.17 -9.72 6.86
C THR A 79 -9.52 -10.46 6.84
N PRO A 80 -9.99 -10.91 5.66
CA PRO A 80 -11.21 -11.73 5.58
C PRO A 80 -11.14 -13.03 6.39
N LEU A 81 -9.95 -13.48 6.79
CA LEU A 81 -9.73 -14.72 7.54
C LEU A 81 -9.50 -14.48 9.05
N GLY A 82 -9.56 -13.24 9.52
CA GLY A 82 -9.17 -12.81 10.87
C GLY A 82 -8.00 -11.84 10.86
N SER A 83 -7.76 -11.18 11.99
CA SER A 83 -6.71 -10.16 12.09
C SER A 83 -5.31 -10.77 12.17
N ILE A 84 -4.35 -10.07 11.58
CA ILE A 84 -2.92 -10.32 11.71
C ILE A 84 -2.27 -9.11 12.36
N HIS A 85 -1.18 -9.35 13.09
CA HIS A 85 -0.48 -8.29 13.81
C HIS A 85 0.96 -8.17 13.31
N ALA A 86 1.41 -6.94 13.11
CA ALA A 86 2.82 -6.67 12.79
C ALA A 86 3.74 -7.06 13.94
N THR A 87 4.92 -7.59 13.63
CA THR A 87 5.85 -8.11 14.64
C THR A 87 6.83 -7.05 15.14
N ASN A 88 7.39 -7.26 16.32
CA ASN A 88 8.54 -6.54 16.83
C ASN A 88 9.78 -6.87 15.98
N ILE A 89 10.36 -5.85 15.35
CA ILE A 89 11.58 -5.95 14.52
C ILE A 89 12.76 -5.16 15.12
N THR A 90 12.69 -4.83 16.41
CA THR A 90 13.83 -4.28 17.15
C THR A 90 14.90 -5.35 17.39
N PRO A 91 16.15 -4.98 17.74
CA PRO A 91 17.22 -5.96 17.98
C PRO A 91 17.10 -6.66 19.34
N ASP A 92 15.93 -6.61 19.99
CA ASP A 92 15.67 -7.40 21.18
C ASP A 92 15.80 -8.89 20.86
N ARG A 93 16.56 -9.62 21.68
CA ARG A 93 16.89 -11.03 21.43
C ARG A 93 15.77 -12.00 21.82
N GLN A 94 14.82 -11.58 22.65
CA GLN A 94 13.76 -12.44 23.17
C GLN A 94 12.49 -12.34 22.34
N THR A 95 12.14 -11.13 21.92
CA THR A 95 10.85 -10.79 21.33
C THR A 95 10.96 -10.15 19.95
N GLY A 96 12.15 -9.61 19.61
CA GLY A 96 12.47 -9.00 18.32
C GLY A 96 13.31 -9.90 17.41
N ILE A 97 14.09 -9.28 16.53
CA ILE A 97 14.95 -9.95 15.54
C ILE A 97 16.41 -10.08 16.00
N GLY A 98 16.73 -9.83 17.28
CA GLY A 98 18.11 -9.79 17.78
C GLY A 98 18.92 -11.09 17.65
N THR A 99 18.29 -12.19 17.26
CA THR A 99 18.93 -13.50 16.99
C THR A 99 19.07 -13.81 15.50
N TYR A 100 18.52 -12.96 14.62
CA TYR A 100 18.57 -13.17 13.17
C TYR A 100 19.99 -12.89 12.69
N SER A 101 20.54 -13.79 11.88
CA SER A 101 21.70 -13.47 11.04
C SER A 101 21.29 -12.57 9.88
N LEU A 102 22.25 -11.96 9.17
CA LEU A 102 21.97 -11.24 7.92
C LEU A 102 21.23 -12.14 6.90
N ALA A 103 21.58 -13.43 6.82
CA ALA A 103 20.92 -14.39 5.94
C ALA A 103 19.46 -14.66 6.35
N ASP A 104 19.17 -14.66 7.65
CA ASP A 104 17.81 -14.80 8.18
C ASP A 104 16.97 -13.56 7.87
N PHE A 105 17.55 -12.38 8.07
CA PHE A 105 16.91 -11.11 7.76
C PHE A 105 16.59 -11.02 6.26
N ASP A 106 17.54 -11.40 5.41
CA ASP A 106 17.36 -11.46 3.96
C ASP A 106 16.19 -12.37 3.55
N ARG A 107 16.16 -13.60 4.08
CA ARG A 107 15.07 -14.55 3.84
C ARG A 107 13.72 -13.99 4.31
N ALA A 108 13.67 -13.36 5.46
CA ALA A 108 12.44 -12.80 6.00
C ALA A 108 11.93 -11.66 5.10
N VAL A 109 12.80 -10.72 4.75
CA VAL A 109 12.45 -9.50 4.00
C VAL A 109 12.16 -9.79 2.53
N ARG A 110 13.05 -10.50 1.82
CA ARG A 110 12.93 -10.71 0.36
C ARG A 110 12.14 -11.95 -0.01
N GLN A 111 11.97 -12.90 0.90
CA GLN A 111 11.40 -14.22 0.56
C GLN A 111 10.21 -14.62 1.43
N GLY A 112 9.90 -13.84 2.47
CA GLY A 112 8.81 -14.13 3.40
C GLY A 112 9.06 -15.37 4.24
N VAL A 113 10.32 -15.67 4.60
CA VAL A 113 10.70 -16.86 5.38
C VAL A 113 11.49 -16.45 6.63
N ALA A 114 10.85 -16.55 7.79
CA ALA A 114 11.52 -16.34 9.07
C ALA A 114 12.35 -17.59 9.49
N PRO A 115 13.30 -17.44 10.44
CA PRO A 115 14.05 -18.56 11.00
C PRO A 115 13.16 -19.72 11.44
N GLY A 116 13.64 -20.95 11.22
CA GLY A 116 12.88 -22.18 11.41
C GLY A 116 11.93 -22.49 10.23
N GLY A 117 12.13 -21.90 9.07
CA GLY A 117 11.33 -22.13 7.86
C GLY A 117 9.88 -21.58 7.92
N ARG A 118 9.55 -20.73 8.89
CA ARG A 118 8.19 -20.22 9.09
C ARG A 118 7.83 -19.19 8.01
N ARG A 119 6.76 -19.45 7.26
CA ARG A 119 6.26 -18.54 6.20
C ARG A 119 5.53 -17.32 6.78
N LEU A 120 5.92 -16.14 6.34
CA LEU A 120 5.27 -14.88 6.66
C LEU A 120 4.04 -14.67 5.78
N TYR A 121 3.02 -13.98 6.31
CA TYR A 121 1.86 -13.62 5.49
C TYR A 121 2.26 -12.56 4.46
N PRO A 122 1.77 -12.61 3.22
CA PRO A 122 2.05 -11.62 2.16
C PRO A 122 1.46 -10.23 2.42
N ALA A 123 0.91 -9.99 3.62
CA ALA A 123 0.62 -8.64 4.10
C ALA A 123 1.91 -7.84 4.33
N MET A 124 3.00 -8.50 4.76
CA MET A 124 4.34 -7.93 4.57
C MET A 124 4.65 -8.01 3.07
N PRO A 125 4.97 -6.90 2.39
CA PRO A 125 5.10 -6.87 0.93
C PRO A 125 6.44 -7.43 0.46
N TYR A 126 6.83 -8.61 0.96
CA TYR A 126 8.02 -9.33 0.54
C TYR A 126 8.07 -9.65 -0.97
N PRO A 127 6.95 -9.82 -1.71
CA PRO A 127 7.01 -9.96 -3.17
C PRO A 127 7.60 -8.73 -3.87
N SER A 128 7.36 -7.54 -3.32
CA SER A 128 7.96 -6.29 -3.78
C SER A 128 9.40 -6.19 -3.26
N TYR A 129 9.62 -6.46 -1.97
CA TYR A 129 10.95 -6.40 -1.36
C TYR A 129 11.96 -7.39 -1.94
N ALA A 130 11.52 -8.46 -2.61
CA ALA A 130 12.39 -9.33 -3.40
C ALA A 130 13.31 -8.55 -4.37
N LYS A 131 12.89 -7.35 -4.80
CA LYS A 131 13.66 -6.46 -5.66
C LYS A 131 14.75 -5.66 -4.95
N LEU A 132 14.75 -5.60 -3.62
CA LEU A 132 15.79 -4.92 -2.83
C LEU A 132 17.18 -5.41 -3.24
N SER A 133 18.09 -4.45 -3.42
CA SER A 133 19.49 -4.74 -3.65
C SER A 133 20.14 -5.35 -2.42
N ASP A 134 21.19 -6.15 -2.63
CA ASP A 134 21.96 -6.75 -1.55
C ASP A 134 22.52 -5.69 -0.57
N ASP A 135 22.94 -4.53 -1.09
CA ASP A 135 23.47 -3.44 -0.28
C ASP A 135 22.39 -2.77 0.57
N ASP A 136 21.17 -2.63 0.05
CA ASP A 136 20.05 -2.09 0.82
C ASP A 136 19.57 -3.07 1.90
N VAL A 137 19.60 -4.38 1.65
CA VAL A 137 19.32 -5.39 2.68
C VAL A 137 20.38 -5.37 3.79
N ARG A 138 21.67 -5.24 3.44
CA ARG A 138 22.75 -5.07 4.42
C ARG A 138 22.58 -3.79 5.24
N ALA A 139 22.26 -2.68 4.58
CA ALA A 139 22.04 -1.40 5.25
C ALA A 139 20.85 -1.47 6.22
N LEU A 140 19.71 -2.02 5.77
CA LEU A 140 18.54 -2.24 6.62
C LEU A 140 18.89 -3.08 7.85
N TYR A 141 19.60 -4.21 7.66
CA TYR A 141 20.02 -5.05 8.76
C TYR A 141 20.92 -4.30 9.74
N ALA A 142 21.91 -3.54 9.25
CA ALA A 142 22.78 -2.72 10.09
C ALA A 142 21.99 -1.67 10.90
N PHE A 143 20.99 -1.03 10.28
CA PHE A 143 20.12 -0.08 10.96
C PHE A 143 19.28 -0.74 12.05
N PHE A 144 18.63 -1.86 11.78
CA PHE A 144 17.83 -2.52 12.81
C PHE A 144 18.70 -3.09 13.94
N MET A 145 19.90 -3.58 13.65
CA MET A 145 20.78 -4.18 14.66
C MET A 145 21.52 -3.13 15.50
N HIS A 146 21.87 -1.97 14.93
CA HIS A 146 22.77 -1.00 15.57
C HIS A 146 22.18 0.42 15.68
N GLY A 147 21.18 0.77 14.88
CA GLY A 147 20.50 2.08 14.89
C GLY A 147 19.20 2.12 15.69
N VAL A 148 18.53 0.98 15.90
CA VAL A 148 17.24 0.89 16.60
C VAL A 148 17.44 0.43 18.06
N PRO A 149 16.85 1.12 19.05
CA PRO A 149 16.88 0.66 20.43
C PRO A 149 16.12 -0.67 20.61
N PRO A 150 16.65 -1.64 21.38
CA PRO A 150 15.94 -2.88 21.65
C PRO A 150 14.69 -2.62 22.50
N VAL A 151 13.58 -3.27 22.14
CA VAL A 151 12.33 -3.21 22.90
C VAL A 151 11.87 -4.63 23.20
N ASN A 152 11.81 -4.98 24.48
CA ASN A 152 11.23 -6.24 24.92
C ASN A 152 9.70 -6.10 24.93
N GLN A 153 9.06 -6.53 23.84
CA GLN A 153 7.60 -6.52 23.66
C GLN A 153 7.20 -7.74 22.85
N ALA A 154 6.43 -8.63 23.48
CA ALA A 154 5.97 -9.86 22.85
C ALA A 154 5.05 -9.58 21.65
N ASN A 155 5.19 -10.38 20.60
CA ASN A 155 4.32 -10.33 19.44
C ASN A 155 2.90 -10.77 19.78
N LEU A 156 1.91 -10.04 19.28
CA LEU A 156 0.51 -10.46 19.32
C LEU A 156 0.30 -11.65 18.38
N GLN A 157 -0.53 -12.61 18.80
CA GLN A 157 -0.89 -13.74 17.94
C GLN A 157 -1.90 -13.30 16.87
N SER A 158 -2.02 -14.10 15.80
CA SER A 158 -3.05 -13.86 14.79
C SER A 158 -4.36 -14.48 15.23
N ASP A 159 -5.46 -13.80 14.96
CA ASP A 159 -6.82 -14.27 15.25
C ASP A 159 -7.36 -15.19 14.16
N ILE A 160 -6.54 -15.54 13.15
CA ILE A 160 -6.90 -16.50 12.12
C ILE A 160 -7.11 -17.86 12.79
N PRO A 161 -8.32 -18.45 12.72
CA PRO A 161 -8.61 -19.70 13.40
C PRO A 161 -7.89 -20.88 12.74
N TRP A 162 -7.64 -21.92 13.53
CA TRP A 162 -7.22 -23.20 12.98
C TRP A 162 -8.37 -23.81 12.13
N PRO A 163 -8.09 -24.41 10.95
CA PRO A 163 -6.79 -24.70 10.34
C PRO A 163 -6.27 -23.62 9.36
N LEU A 164 -6.94 -22.47 9.24
CA LEU A 164 -6.59 -21.43 8.28
C LEU A 164 -5.27 -20.71 8.62
N ASN A 165 -4.80 -20.84 9.87
CA ASN A 165 -3.51 -20.31 10.33
C ASN A 165 -2.29 -21.16 9.93
N LEU A 166 -2.48 -22.31 9.28
CA LEU A 166 -1.39 -23.14 8.78
C LEU A 166 -0.54 -22.37 7.77
N ARG A 167 0.78 -22.33 8.00
CA ARG A 167 1.72 -21.53 7.19
C ARG A 167 2.27 -22.25 5.95
N TRP A 168 2.14 -23.57 5.86
CA TRP A 168 2.68 -24.33 4.74
C TRP A 168 2.05 -24.01 3.36
N PRO A 169 0.75 -23.66 3.22
CA PRO A 169 0.18 -23.29 1.92
C PRO A 169 0.80 -22.00 1.36
N ILE A 170 1.27 -21.11 2.23
CA ILE A 170 1.95 -19.89 1.83
C ILE A 170 3.26 -20.22 1.08
N ALA A 171 3.96 -21.30 1.43
CA ALA A 171 5.15 -21.71 0.68
C ALA A 171 4.83 -21.98 -0.81
N LEU A 172 3.67 -22.60 -1.07
CA LEU A 172 3.19 -22.84 -2.43
C LEU A 172 2.77 -21.53 -3.11
N TRP A 173 2.09 -20.66 -2.38
CA TRP A 173 1.73 -19.32 -2.84
C TRP A 173 2.98 -18.51 -3.25
N ASN A 174 4.05 -18.52 -2.44
CA ASN A 174 5.32 -17.84 -2.74
C ASN A 174 5.94 -18.38 -4.02
N GLY A 175 5.88 -19.71 -4.23
CA GLY A 175 6.39 -20.35 -5.44
C GLY A 175 5.67 -19.95 -6.72
N LEU A 176 4.41 -19.50 -6.62
CA LEU A 176 3.60 -19.08 -7.76
C LEU A 176 3.63 -17.57 -8.00
N PHE A 177 3.68 -16.77 -6.92
CA PHE A 177 3.39 -15.34 -6.98
C PHE A 177 4.50 -14.43 -6.49
N SER A 178 5.56 -14.95 -5.85
CA SER A 178 6.66 -14.14 -5.34
C SER A 178 7.90 -14.28 -6.23
N PRO A 179 8.46 -13.16 -6.74
CA PRO A 179 9.75 -13.21 -7.43
C PRO A 179 10.85 -13.51 -6.41
N THR A 180 11.97 -14.03 -6.90
CA THR A 180 13.12 -14.45 -6.08
C THR A 180 14.40 -13.69 -6.42
N THR A 181 14.32 -12.72 -7.33
CA THR A 181 15.48 -12.01 -7.86
C THR A 181 15.42 -10.52 -7.54
N PRO A 182 16.56 -9.90 -7.19
CA PRO A 182 16.70 -8.45 -7.09
C PRO A 182 16.27 -7.71 -8.37
N TYR A 183 16.06 -6.41 -8.25
CA TYR A 183 15.85 -5.57 -9.43
C TYR A 183 17.07 -5.64 -10.35
N ALA A 184 16.81 -5.90 -11.64
CA ALA A 184 17.81 -5.87 -12.68
C ALA A 184 17.67 -4.58 -13.50
N VAL A 185 18.79 -3.85 -13.63
CA VAL A 185 18.86 -2.64 -14.45
C VAL A 185 18.48 -2.97 -15.90
N LYS A 186 17.61 -2.14 -16.47
CA LYS A 186 17.20 -2.21 -17.88
C LYS A 186 18.14 -1.36 -18.73
N PRO A 187 18.94 -1.96 -19.64
CA PRO A 187 19.91 -1.20 -20.43
C PRO A 187 19.28 -0.20 -21.42
N ALA A 188 18.03 -0.42 -21.81
CA ALA A 188 17.28 0.47 -22.71
C ALA A 188 16.70 1.71 -22.01
N GLN A 189 16.89 1.83 -20.70
CA GLN A 189 16.34 2.92 -19.88
C GLN A 189 17.48 3.68 -19.23
N ASP A 190 17.28 4.98 -18.98
CA ASP A 190 18.27 5.81 -18.31
C ASP A 190 18.40 5.45 -16.81
N ALA A 191 19.42 6.02 -16.15
CA ALA A 191 19.70 5.74 -14.75
C ALA A 191 18.58 6.20 -13.81
N LEU A 192 17.98 7.36 -14.11
CA LEU A 192 16.91 7.96 -13.31
C LEU A 192 15.63 7.12 -13.36
N TRP A 193 15.27 6.66 -14.55
CA TRP A 193 14.17 5.73 -14.75
C TRP A 193 14.41 4.41 -14.01
N ASN A 194 15.62 3.85 -14.09
CA ASN A 194 15.95 2.61 -13.39
C ASN A 194 15.88 2.77 -11.86
N ARG A 195 16.29 3.94 -11.34
CA ARG A 195 16.17 4.25 -9.91
C ARG A 195 14.70 4.35 -9.50
N GLY A 196 13.86 5.00 -10.31
CA GLY A 196 12.42 5.08 -10.05
C GLY A 196 11.73 3.72 -10.11
N ALA A 197 12.06 2.92 -11.13
CA ALA A 197 11.57 1.56 -11.27
C ALA A 197 11.97 0.68 -10.08
N TYR A 198 13.22 0.79 -9.62
CA TYR A 198 13.67 0.11 -8.41
C TYR A 198 12.81 0.48 -7.22
N ILE A 199 12.65 1.77 -6.92
CA ILE A 199 11.90 2.24 -5.74
C ILE A 199 10.44 1.82 -5.82
N VAL A 200 9.76 2.12 -6.93
CA VAL A 200 8.31 1.91 -7.09
C VAL A 200 7.94 0.42 -7.08
N GLN A 201 8.76 -0.42 -7.72
CA GLN A 201 8.50 -1.86 -7.79
C GLN A 201 9.02 -2.63 -6.57
N GLY A 202 9.98 -2.07 -5.85
CA GLY A 202 10.71 -2.73 -4.77
C GLY A 202 10.38 -2.12 -3.41
N PRO A 203 11.31 -1.38 -2.80
CA PRO A 203 11.16 -0.89 -1.43
C PRO A 203 9.94 0.02 -1.23
N GLY A 204 9.62 0.94 -2.14
CA GLY A 204 8.43 1.77 -2.03
C GLY A 204 7.10 1.01 -2.25
N HIS A 205 7.18 -0.24 -2.72
CA HIS A 205 6.07 -1.20 -2.83
C HIS A 205 4.74 -0.60 -3.33
N CYS A 206 4.77 0.33 -4.28
CA CYS A 206 3.57 1.09 -4.67
C CYS A 206 2.48 0.17 -5.23
N GLY A 207 2.90 -0.96 -5.84
CA GLY A 207 2.02 -2.03 -6.29
C GLY A 207 1.13 -2.63 -5.19
N SER A 208 1.59 -2.61 -3.94
CA SER A 208 0.86 -3.17 -2.81
C SER A 208 -0.52 -2.53 -2.62
N CYS A 209 -0.64 -1.25 -2.96
CA CYS A 209 -1.89 -0.51 -2.88
C CYS A 209 -2.50 -0.25 -4.26
N HIS A 210 -1.67 0.04 -5.27
CA HIS A 210 -2.14 0.54 -6.57
C HIS A 210 -2.28 -0.53 -7.66
N THR A 211 -1.97 -1.80 -7.39
CA THR A 211 -2.19 -2.90 -8.33
C THR A 211 -3.37 -3.77 -7.88
N PRO A 212 -4.32 -4.10 -8.78
CA PRO A 212 -5.45 -4.94 -8.43
C PRO A 212 -5.03 -6.36 -8.03
N ARG A 213 -5.80 -6.96 -7.12
CA ARG A 213 -5.56 -8.30 -6.61
C ARG A 213 -6.23 -9.39 -7.45
N GLY A 214 -5.57 -10.55 -7.55
CA GLY A 214 -6.11 -11.76 -8.16
C GLY A 214 -6.96 -12.58 -7.19
N LEU A 215 -7.47 -13.73 -7.66
CA LEU A 215 -8.29 -14.64 -6.84
C LEU A 215 -7.54 -15.19 -5.62
N ALA A 216 -6.21 -15.32 -5.71
CA ALA A 216 -5.35 -15.74 -4.62
C ALA A 216 -4.84 -14.57 -3.75
N PHE A 217 -5.49 -13.40 -3.84
CA PHE A 217 -5.08 -12.15 -3.21
C PHE A 217 -3.66 -11.67 -3.58
N ASN A 218 -3.05 -12.21 -4.63
CA ASN A 218 -1.77 -11.77 -5.17
C ASN A 218 -1.91 -10.48 -5.98
N GLU A 219 -0.85 -9.68 -6.03
CA GLU A 219 -0.71 -8.62 -7.04
C GLU A 219 -0.82 -9.24 -8.44
N LYS A 220 -1.70 -8.72 -9.29
CA LYS A 220 -1.83 -9.22 -10.67
C LYS A 220 -0.62 -8.92 -11.55
N ALA A 221 0.23 -7.97 -11.14
CA ALA A 221 1.49 -7.63 -11.78
C ALA A 221 2.44 -6.97 -10.76
N LEU A 222 3.75 -7.17 -10.93
CA LEU A 222 4.78 -6.63 -10.03
C LEU A 222 5.74 -5.65 -10.73
N ASP A 223 5.55 -5.41 -12.02
CA ASP A 223 6.33 -4.45 -12.80
C ASP A 223 5.58 -3.98 -14.05
N GLU A 224 6.17 -3.02 -14.75
CA GLU A 224 5.60 -2.33 -15.92
C GLU A 224 5.26 -3.23 -17.11
N ARG A 225 5.75 -4.48 -17.15
CA ARG A 225 5.41 -5.43 -18.22
C ARG A 225 3.95 -5.89 -18.12
N GLY A 226 3.37 -5.86 -16.93
CA GLY A 226 1.97 -6.23 -16.71
C GLY A 226 1.04 -5.03 -16.85
N ALA A 227 0.04 -5.11 -17.74
CA ALA A 227 -0.99 -4.08 -17.87
C ALA A 227 -1.71 -3.70 -16.55
N PRO A 228 -1.97 -4.65 -15.61
CA PRO A 228 -2.57 -4.30 -14.32
C PRO A 228 -1.65 -3.54 -13.36
N PHE A 229 -0.34 -3.49 -13.60
CA PHE A 229 0.60 -2.88 -12.65
C PHE A 229 0.29 -1.39 -12.46
N LEU A 230 0.04 -1.00 -11.21
CA LEU A 230 -0.36 0.36 -10.81
C LEU A 230 -1.63 0.89 -11.51
N ALA A 231 -2.50 0.01 -11.99
CA ALA A 231 -3.73 0.37 -12.70
C ALA A 231 -4.89 0.82 -11.78
N GLY A 232 -4.66 0.91 -10.47
CA GLY A 232 -5.65 1.22 -9.45
C GLY A 232 -6.27 -0.03 -8.83
N ALA A 233 -6.66 0.06 -7.56
CA ALA A 233 -7.25 -1.06 -6.83
C ALA A 233 -8.14 -0.59 -5.67
N LEU A 234 -9.13 -1.41 -5.34
CA LEU A 234 -9.82 -1.31 -4.05
C LEU A 234 -9.00 -2.05 -2.99
N LEU A 235 -8.69 -1.36 -1.90
CA LEU A 235 -8.02 -1.91 -0.74
C LEU A 235 -8.60 -1.25 0.52
N ASP A 236 -9.06 -2.08 1.47
CA ASP A 236 -9.48 -1.64 2.80
C ASP A 236 -10.51 -0.49 2.82
N GLY A 237 -11.56 -0.59 2.00
CA GLY A 237 -12.59 0.45 1.92
C GLY A 237 -12.14 1.76 1.24
N TRP A 238 -10.94 1.77 0.64
CA TRP A 238 -10.41 2.85 -0.18
C TRP A 238 -10.19 2.38 -1.61
N TYR A 239 -10.37 3.29 -2.57
CA TYR A 239 -9.87 3.14 -3.92
C TYR A 239 -8.53 3.87 -4.04
N ALA A 240 -7.46 3.08 -4.18
CA ALA A 240 -6.14 3.57 -4.55
C ALA A 240 -6.14 3.85 -6.07
N PRO A 241 -5.96 5.11 -6.50
CA PRO A 241 -6.08 5.50 -7.91
C PRO A 241 -5.02 4.86 -8.79
N SER A 242 -5.18 4.91 -10.11
CA SER A 242 -4.07 4.49 -10.97
C SER A 242 -2.89 5.44 -10.83
N LEU A 243 -1.67 4.91 -10.86
CA LEU A 243 -0.45 5.74 -10.97
C LEU A 243 0.10 5.81 -12.40
N ARG A 244 -0.68 5.36 -13.39
CA ARG A 244 -0.29 5.35 -14.81
C ARG A 244 -0.72 6.64 -15.49
N GLY A 245 -0.38 6.80 -16.76
CA GLY A 245 -0.75 7.95 -17.60
C GLY A 245 -2.25 8.09 -17.93
N ASP A 246 -3.14 7.52 -17.13
CA ASP A 246 -4.60 7.68 -17.25
C ASP A 246 -4.99 9.13 -16.97
N HIS A 247 -5.76 9.74 -17.88
CA HIS A 247 -6.11 11.16 -17.79
C HIS A 247 -7.13 11.45 -16.71
N ASN A 248 -8.07 10.54 -16.44
CA ASN A 248 -9.17 10.76 -15.51
C ASN A 248 -8.89 10.17 -14.14
N THR A 249 -8.39 8.94 -14.12
CA THR A 249 -8.24 8.15 -12.89
C THR A 249 -6.80 7.95 -12.44
N GLY A 250 -5.83 8.52 -13.16
CA GLY A 250 -4.41 8.46 -12.82
C GLY A 250 -3.64 9.77 -13.04
N LEU A 251 -2.35 9.63 -13.33
CA LEU A 251 -1.37 10.73 -13.36
C LEU A 251 -1.21 11.36 -14.75
N GLY A 252 -2.13 11.08 -15.69
CA GLY A 252 -2.06 11.58 -17.07
C GLY A 252 -2.07 13.11 -17.16
N ARG A 253 -2.75 13.81 -16.24
CA ARG A 253 -2.81 15.28 -16.16
C ARG A 253 -1.75 15.91 -15.27
N TRP A 254 -0.96 15.10 -14.57
CA TRP A 254 0.07 15.57 -13.64
C TRP A 254 1.40 15.70 -14.38
N SER A 255 2.16 16.75 -14.08
CA SER A 255 3.56 16.87 -14.47
C SER A 255 4.46 16.03 -13.55
N GLU A 256 5.73 15.82 -13.93
CA GLU A 256 6.72 15.22 -13.02
C GLU A 256 6.87 16.06 -11.75
N ALA A 257 6.87 17.39 -11.88
CA ALA A 257 6.94 18.32 -10.75
C ALA A 257 5.74 18.19 -9.79
N ASP A 258 4.53 18.02 -10.32
CA ASP A 258 3.33 17.79 -9.51
C ASP A 258 3.46 16.50 -8.67
N ILE A 259 4.03 15.44 -9.25
CA ILE A 259 4.25 14.16 -8.55
C ILE A 259 5.30 14.33 -7.45
N VAL A 260 6.43 14.96 -7.76
CA VAL A 260 7.49 15.25 -6.77
C VAL A 260 6.93 16.06 -5.62
N GLN A 261 6.18 17.13 -5.91
CA GLN A 261 5.58 17.96 -4.89
C GLN A 261 4.61 17.18 -4.00
N PHE A 262 3.70 16.40 -4.60
CA PHE A 262 2.74 15.60 -3.85
C PHE A 262 3.41 14.59 -2.91
N LEU A 263 4.44 13.88 -3.39
CA LEU A 263 5.18 12.92 -2.56
C LEU A 263 5.99 13.62 -1.45
N LYS A 264 6.46 14.85 -1.69
CA LYS A 264 7.28 15.62 -0.74
C LYS A 264 6.47 16.35 0.33
N THR A 265 5.29 16.87 -0.02
CA THR A 265 4.49 17.76 0.86
C THR A 265 3.10 17.22 1.18
N GLY A 266 2.72 16.09 0.58
CA GLY A 266 1.42 15.46 0.75
C GLY A 266 0.30 16.18 0.01
N ARG A 267 0.62 17.17 -0.83
CA ARG A 267 -0.37 17.98 -1.55
C ARG A 267 0.22 18.63 -2.79
N ASN A 268 -0.64 18.94 -3.75
CA ASN A 268 -0.33 19.78 -4.90
C ASN A 268 -1.63 20.44 -5.44
N GLN A 269 -1.58 21.00 -6.64
CA GLN A 269 -2.75 21.59 -7.29
C GLN A 269 -3.88 20.60 -7.63
N HIS A 270 -3.61 19.30 -7.66
CA HIS A 270 -4.55 18.26 -8.08
C HIS A 270 -5.18 17.52 -6.90
N ALA A 271 -4.44 17.32 -5.80
CA ALA A 271 -4.89 16.51 -4.68
C ALA A 271 -4.13 16.79 -3.37
N VAL A 272 -4.71 16.33 -2.27
CA VAL A 272 -4.07 16.17 -0.95
C VAL A 272 -4.11 14.68 -0.60
N VAL A 273 -3.07 14.15 0.05
CA VAL A 273 -3.06 12.75 0.53
C VAL A 273 -4.21 12.50 1.50
N PHE A 274 -4.87 11.35 1.36
CA PHE A 274 -5.94 10.92 2.25
C PHE A 274 -5.98 9.39 2.36
N GLY A 275 -6.74 8.88 3.33
CA GLY A 275 -6.82 7.45 3.61
C GLY A 275 -5.45 6.88 3.99
N SER A 276 -5.20 5.61 3.66
CA SER A 276 -3.92 4.95 3.95
C SER A 276 -2.69 5.61 3.32
N MET A 277 -2.87 6.41 2.26
CA MET A 277 -1.76 7.17 1.67
C MET A 277 -1.22 8.28 2.60
N THR A 278 -2.05 8.78 3.54
CA THR A 278 -1.58 9.76 4.53
C THR A 278 -0.51 9.16 5.45
N GLU A 279 -0.63 7.90 5.84
CA GLU A 279 0.38 7.21 6.66
C GLU A 279 1.67 6.98 5.88
N ALA A 280 1.57 6.52 4.61
CA ALA A 280 2.72 6.38 3.72
C ALA A 280 3.44 7.73 3.49
N PHE A 281 2.69 8.82 3.38
CA PHE A 281 3.29 10.16 3.31
C PHE A 281 3.97 10.54 4.63
N ASN A 282 3.23 10.45 5.75
CA ASN A 282 3.69 10.90 7.06
C ASN A 282 4.94 10.15 7.52
N ASN A 283 5.12 8.88 7.12
CA ASN A 283 6.19 8.02 7.60
C ASN A 283 7.25 7.63 6.56
N SER A 284 6.99 7.86 5.26
CA SER A 284 7.91 7.46 4.18
C SER A 284 8.23 8.58 3.19
N THR A 285 7.29 8.95 2.31
CA THR A 285 7.64 9.70 1.09
C THR A 285 8.19 11.10 1.36
N GLN A 286 7.75 11.75 2.44
CA GLN A 286 8.23 13.09 2.80
C GLN A 286 9.72 13.13 3.20
N PHE A 287 10.30 11.98 3.54
CA PHE A 287 11.70 11.85 3.94
C PHE A 287 12.62 11.39 2.80
N MET A 288 12.05 11.11 1.62
CA MET A 288 12.84 10.77 0.44
C MET A 288 13.62 11.99 -0.05
N ASN A 289 14.83 11.77 -0.55
CA ASN A 289 15.60 12.84 -1.16
C ASN A 289 15.00 13.25 -2.53
N ASP A 290 15.34 14.45 -3.00
CA ASP A 290 14.75 15.00 -4.22
C ASP A 290 15.10 14.21 -5.48
N GLU A 291 16.25 13.54 -5.51
CA GLU A 291 16.66 12.69 -6.64
C GLU A 291 15.74 11.45 -6.75
N ASP A 292 15.46 10.79 -5.63
CA ASP A 292 14.58 9.63 -5.57
C ASP A 292 13.13 10.00 -5.87
N LEU A 293 12.65 11.14 -5.38
CA LEU A 293 11.33 11.67 -5.73
C LEU A 293 11.22 11.93 -7.24
N THR A 294 12.26 12.52 -7.83
CA THR A 294 12.32 12.78 -9.28
C THR A 294 12.38 11.48 -10.07
N ALA A 295 13.13 10.49 -9.58
CA ALA A 295 13.23 9.17 -10.18
C ALA A 295 11.86 8.46 -10.20
N ILE A 296 11.14 8.48 -9.08
CA ILE A 296 9.78 7.96 -8.97
C ILE A 296 8.86 8.65 -9.99
N ALA A 297 8.89 9.98 -10.04
CA ALA A 297 8.07 10.75 -10.98
C ALA A 297 8.37 10.38 -12.45
N ARG A 298 9.64 10.31 -12.84
CA ARG A 298 10.09 9.89 -14.17
C ARG A 298 9.58 8.49 -14.52
N TYR A 299 9.72 7.54 -13.59
CA TYR A 299 9.26 6.17 -13.82
C TYR A 299 7.73 6.11 -13.96
N LEU A 300 6.96 6.72 -13.06
CA LEU A 300 5.50 6.72 -13.11
C LEU A 300 4.97 7.38 -14.39
N LYS A 301 5.56 8.49 -14.82
CA LYS A 301 5.18 9.16 -16.08
C LYS A 301 5.48 8.33 -17.33
N SER A 302 6.39 7.36 -17.26
CA SER A 302 6.67 6.44 -18.37
C SER A 302 5.60 5.36 -18.56
N LEU A 303 4.75 5.12 -17.56
CA LEU A 303 3.74 4.07 -17.60
C LEU A 303 2.54 4.53 -18.46
N PRO A 304 2.19 3.81 -19.55
CA PRO A 304 1.10 4.22 -20.41
C PRO A 304 -0.24 4.11 -19.68
N GLY A 305 -1.15 5.05 -19.93
CA GLY A 305 -2.55 4.90 -19.55
C GLY A 305 -3.27 3.83 -20.39
N ASP A 306 -4.54 3.62 -20.10
CA ASP A 306 -5.42 2.70 -20.81
C ASP A 306 -6.73 3.41 -21.18
N ARG A 307 -6.89 3.76 -22.46
CA ARG A 307 -8.04 4.51 -22.95
C ARG A 307 -9.35 3.72 -22.87
N GLU A 308 -9.30 2.39 -22.90
CA GLU A 308 -10.50 1.57 -22.80
C GLU A 308 -11.06 1.60 -21.37
N ARG A 309 -10.17 1.60 -20.38
CA ARG A 309 -10.54 1.76 -18.96
C ARG A 309 -10.91 3.21 -18.61
N ASP A 310 -10.11 4.17 -19.06
CA ASP A 310 -10.15 5.56 -18.56
C ASP A 310 -11.08 6.48 -19.36
N GLY A 311 -11.40 6.13 -20.61
CA GLY A 311 -12.31 6.86 -21.47
C GLY A 311 -11.73 8.16 -22.04
N ALA A 312 -12.62 9.10 -22.41
CA ALA A 312 -12.23 10.39 -22.97
C ALA A 312 -11.70 11.32 -21.86
N PRO A 313 -10.65 12.13 -22.12
CA PRO A 313 -10.13 13.07 -21.13
C PRO A 313 -11.21 14.02 -20.60
N TRP A 314 -11.26 14.17 -19.28
CA TRP A 314 -12.15 15.09 -18.60
C TRP A 314 -11.90 16.53 -19.06
N GLN A 315 -13.00 17.28 -19.15
CA GLN A 315 -12.99 18.70 -19.42
C GLN A 315 -13.94 19.38 -18.44
N TYR A 316 -13.52 20.52 -17.91
CA TYR A 316 -14.35 21.32 -17.03
C TYR A 316 -15.61 21.80 -17.76
N GLN A 317 -16.76 21.70 -17.09
CA GLN A 317 -18.03 22.21 -17.58
C GLN A 317 -18.67 23.06 -16.49
N ALA A 318 -19.04 24.30 -16.79
CA ALA A 318 -19.76 25.12 -15.81
C ALA A 318 -21.12 24.48 -15.48
N LEU A 319 -21.53 24.56 -14.22
CA LEU A 319 -22.84 24.06 -13.81
C LEU A 319 -23.96 24.93 -14.41
N PRO A 320 -24.98 24.34 -15.06
CA PRO A 320 -26.18 25.08 -15.42
C PRO A 320 -26.97 25.43 -14.16
N ALA A 321 -27.69 26.55 -14.17
CA ALA A 321 -28.44 27.04 -12.99
C ALA A 321 -29.43 26.00 -12.42
N THR A 322 -30.02 25.16 -13.28
CA THR A 322 -30.99 24.10 -12.92
C THR A 322 -30.37 22.94 -12.12
N HIS A 323 -29.04 22.79 -12.10
CA HIS A 323 -28.38 21.73 -11.33
C HIS A 323 -28.31 22.02 -9.83
N LEU A 324 -28.58 23.25 -9.41
CA LEU A 324 -28.51 23.67 -8.00
C LEU A 324 -29.77 23.31 -7.19
N ASP A 325 -30.87 22.93 -7.85
CA ASP A 325 -32.16 22.64 -7.19
C ASP A 325 -32.27 21.19 -6.66
N THR A 326 -31.22 20.38 -6.79
CA THR A 326 -31.22 18.99 -6.32
C THR A 326 -30.90 18.90 -4.83
N PRO A 327 -31.42 17.89 -4.09
CA PRO A 327 -31.07 17.69 -2.67
C PRO A 327 -29.55 17.57 -2.43
N GLY A 328 -28.84 16.91 -3.35
CA GLY A 328 -27.39 16.79 -3.30
C GLY A 328 -26.67 18.13 -3.45
N ALA A 329 -27.11 18.98 -4.38
CA ALA A 329 -26.57 20.33 -4.55
C ALA A 329 -26.82 21.22 -3.32
N GLN A 330 -28.02 21.16 -2.72
CA GLN A 330 -28.31 21.92 -1.50
C GLN A 330 -27.44 21.48 -0.32
N THR A 331 -27.21 20.18 -0.18
CA THR A 331 -26.27 19.62 0.80
C THR A 331 -24.85 20.13 0.53
N TYR A 332 -24.41 20.14 -0.72
CA TYR A 332 -23.10 20.66 -1.13
C TYR A 332 -22.92 22.13 -0.76
N LEU A 333 -23.90 22.97 -1.11
CA LEU A 333 -23.88 24.41 -0.83
C LEU A 333 -23.79 24.70 0.67
N THR A 334 -24.46 23.88 1.48
CA THR A 334 -24.54 24.07 2.94
C THR A 334 -23.25 23.61 3.64
N HIS A 335 -22.67 22.47 3.22
CA HIS A 335 -21.62 21.80 4.00
C HIS A 335 -20.24 21.78 3.34
N CYS A 336 -20.15 21.94 2.02
CA CYS A 336 -18.92 21.64 1.26
C CYS A 336 -18.37 22.86 0.50
N ALA A 337 -19.25 23.71 -0.02
CA ALA A 337 -18.90 24.79 -0.94
C ALA A 337 -17.99 25.87 -0.34
N SER A 338 -18.02 26.07 0.99
CA SER A 338 -17.14 27.02 1.67
C SER A 338 -15.65 26.65 1.55
N CYS A 339 -15.33 25.36 1.44
CA CYS A 339 -13.96 24.86 1.27
C CYS A 339 -13.65 24.53 -0.19
N HIS A 340 -14.57 23.85 -0.89
CA HIS A 340 -14.32 23.34 -2.24
C HIS A 340 -14.79 24.27 -3.37
N GLY A 341 -15.40 25.41 -3.03
CA GLY A 341 -15.88 26.41 -3.98
C GLY A 341 -17.19 26.02 -4.66
N LEU A 342 -17.96 27.02 -5.10
CA LEU A 342 -19.18 26.78 -5.90
C LEU A 342 -18.88 26.15 -7.26
N ASP A 343 -17.68 26.40 -7.79
CA ASP A 343 -17.20 25.90 -9.06
C ASP A 343 -16.42 24.58 -8.94
N GLY A 344 -16.33 24.02 -7.72
CA GLY A 344 -15.69 22.75 -7.42
C GLY A 344 -14.17 22.73 -7.56
N LYS A 345 -13.51 23.88 -7.78
CA LYS A 345 -12.06 23.94 -8.01
C LYS A 345 -11.23 23.94 -6.74
N GLY A 346 -11.86 24.08 -5.57
CA GLY A 346 -11.15 24.20 -4.31
C GLY A 346 -10.25 25.43 -4.24
N GLN A 347 -9.26 25.36 -3.36
CA GLN A 347 -8.23 26.37 -3.16
C GLN A 347 -6.89 25.64 -3.03
N PRO A 348 -6.24 25.31 -4.16
CA PRO A 348 -4.90 24.76 -4.16
C PRO A 348 -3.93 25.56 -3.28
N GLU A 349 -3.08 24.93 -2.46
CA GLU A 349 -2.88 23.48 -2.29
C GLU A 349 -3.58 22.91 -1.04
N TRP A 350 -4.48 23.69 -0.45
CA TRP A 350 -5.03 23.41 0.88
C TRP A 350 -6.38 22.69 0.81
N MET A 351 -7.25 23.15 -0.08
CA MET A 351 -8.56 22.54 -0.33
C MET A 351 -8.54 21.95 -1.73
N PRO A 352 -8.47 20.61 -1.88
CA PRO A 352 -8.32 20.00 -3.19
C PRO A 352 -9.55 20.25 -4.06
N PRO A 353 -9.37 20.29 -5.39
CA PRO A 353 -10.49 20.34 -6.31
C PRO A 353 -11.36 19.09 -6.17
N LEU A 354 -12.66 19.25 -6.43
CA LEU A 354 -13.62 18.16 -6.66
C LEU A 354 -13.97 18.02 -8.14
N ALA A 355 -13.91 19.14 -8.88
CA ALA A 355 -13.99 19.16 -10.33
C ALA A 355 -12.78 18.43 -10.93
N GLY A 356 -13.04 17.36 -11.68
CA GLY A 356 -12.01 16.54 -12.31
C GLY A 356 -11.21 15.68 -11.34
N ALA A 357 -11.49 15.69 -10.04
CA ALA A 357 -10.74 14.89 -9.07
C ALA A 357 -10.90 13.39 -9.33
N THR A 358 -9.85 12.60 -9.11
CA THR A 358 -9.91 11.15 -9.31
C THR A 358 -11.02 10.49 -8.50
N SER A 359 -11.26 10.94 -7.26
CA SER A 359 -12.36 10.45 -6.41
C SER A 359 -13.76 10.78 -6.97
N ALA A 360 -13.87 11.76 -7.86
CA ALA A 360 -15.11 12.14 -8.53
C ALA A 360 -15.28 11.49 -9.92
N LEU A 361 -14.17 11.03 -10.53
CA LEU A 361 -14.14 10.42 -11.87
C LEU A 361 -14.07 8.90 -11.85
N ALA A 362 -13.45 8.29 -10.82
CA ALA A 362 -13.35 6.84 -10.69
C ALA A 362 -14.73 6.19 -10.60
N LYS A 363 -14.87 4.98 -11.15
CA LYS A 363 -16.10 4.20 -11.08
C LYS A 363 -16.42 3.83 -9.62
N GLU A 364 -15.38 3.51 -8.87
CA GLU A 364 -15.43 3.24 -7.45
C GLU A 364 -15.77 4.52 -6.67
N ASP A 365 -16.73 4.43 -5.77
CA ASP A 365 -17.18 5.52 -4.90
C ASP A 365 -16.66 5.39 -3.46
N ALA A 366 -15.98 4.28 -3.14
CA ALA A 366 -15.51 3.95 -1.79
C ALA A 366 -14.69 5.08 -1.14
N SER A 367 -13.68 5.62 -1.83
CA SER A 367 -12.88 6.74 -1.31
C SER A 367 -13.70 8.01 -1.07
N ALA A 368 -14.64 8.32 -1.97
CA ALA A 368 -15.49 9.50 -1.86
C ALA A 368 -16.48 9.36 -0.68
N ILE A 369 -17.03 8.16 -0.48
CA ILE A 369 -17.88 7.85 0.67
C ILE A 369 -17.08 7.92 1.96
N ASN A 370 -15.93 7.24 2.02
CA ASN A 370 -15.13 7.10 3.22
C ASN A 370 -14.58 8.45 3.70
N ILE A 371 -14.04 9.28 2.80
CA ILE A 371 -13.54 10.62 3.17
C ILE A 371 -14.67 11.55 3.66
N THR A 372 -15.88 11.45 3.10
CA THR A 372 -17.03 12.24 3.55
C THR A 372 -17.57 11.76 4.89
N LEU A 373 -17.66 10.44 5.10
CA LEU A 373 -18.07 9.87 6.38
C LEU A 373 -17.07 10.25 7.47
N ASN A 374 -15.81 9.91 7.26
CA ASN A 374 -14.83 9.78 8.32
C ASN A 374 -13.85 10.96 8.39
N GLY A 375 -13.88 11.87 7.42
CA GLY A 375 -12.97 13.01 7.35
C GLY A 375 -11.54 12.60 6.98
N SER A 376 -10.65 13.58 6.84
CA SER A 376 -9.25 13.33 6.52
C SER A 376 -8.42 13.09 7.78
N GLN A 377 -7.48 12.14 7.69
CA GLN A 377 -6.39 12.03 8.65
C GLN A 377 -5.53 13.30 8.64
N ARG A 378 -4.75 13.49 9.70
CA ARG A 378 -3.85 14.63 9.84
C ARG A 378 -2.62 14.45 8.92
N VAL A 379 -2.43 15.37 7.99
CA VAL A 379 -1.20 15.45 7.20
C VAL A 379 -0.18 16.27 7.98
N VAL A 380 1.02 15.73 8.18
CA VAL A 380 2.10 16.41 8.88
C VAL A 380 3.34 16.43 8.01
N ALA A 381 3.56 17.58 7.38
CA ALA A 381 4.70 17.81 6.50
C ALA A 381 5.81 18.49 7.30
N GLN A 382 7.01 17.91 7.32
CA GLN A 382 8.19 18.49 8.02
C GLN A 382 7.91 18.81 9.50
N GLY A 383 7.14 17.96 10.17
CA GLY A 383 6.73 18.14 11.56
C GLY A 383 5.63 19.19 11.80
N GLN A 384 5.11 19.83 10.75
CA GLN A 384 4.04 20.81 10.85
C GLN A 384 2.69 20.21 10.44
N PRO A 385 1.70 20.16 11.34
CA PRO A 385 0.37 19.68 11.02
C PRO A 385 -0.37 20.67 10.10
N ASP A 386 -1.21 20.11 9.23
CA ASP A 386 -2.10 20.90 8.38
C ASP A 386 -3.01 21.85 9.18
N ALA A 387 -3.24 23.04 8.60
CA ALA A 387 -4.16 24.02 9.15
C ALA A 387 -5.63 23.61 8.94
N TYR A 388 -5.92 22.92 7.84
CA TYR A 388 -7.26 22.52 7.43
C TYR A 388 -7.34 21.02 7.26
N ARG A 389 -8.43 20.43 7.77
CA ARG A 389 -8.78 19.02 7.59
C ARG A 389 -10.20 18.91 7.07
N MET A 390 -10.44 17.93 6.21
CA MET A 390 -11.79 17.62 5.79
C MET A 390 -12.56 17.06 7.01
N PRO A 391 -13.66 17.71 7.44
CA PRO A 391 -14.41 17.26 8.61
C PRO A 391 -15.14 15.93 8.32
N ALA A 392 -15.41 15.17 9.37
CA ALA A 392 -16.23 13.98 9.32
C ALA A 392 -17.72 14.36 9.35
N PHE A 393 -18.50 13.87 8.38
CA PHE A 393 -19.95 14.13 8.31
C PHE A 393 -20.79 12.95 8.77
N ARG A 394 -20.18 11.85 9.23
CA ARG A 394 -20.85 10.66 9.75
C ARG A 394 -22.05 11.00 10.65
N GLU A 395 -21.85 11.78 11.70
CA GLU A 395 -22.93 12.08 12.66
C GLU A 395 -23.87 13.21 12.20
N GLN A 396 -23.52 13.94 11.14
CA GLN A 396 -24.23 15.14 10.68
C GLN A 396 -25.17 14.86 9.51
N LEU A 397 -24.83 13.90 8.66
CA LEU A 397 -25.54 13.57 7.44
C LEU A 397 -25.97 12.10 7.45
N SER A 398 -27.24 11.88 7.09
CA SER A 398 -27.76 10.54 6.82
C SER A 398 -27.09 9.91 5.60
N ASP A 399 -27.17 8.58 5.49
CA ASP A 399 -26.65 7.84 4.32
C ASP A 399 -27.24 8.33 3.01
N ARG A 400 -28.51 8.74 3.02
CA ARG A 400 -29.17 9.30 1.85
C ARG A 400 -28.58 10.66 1.46
N GLN A 401 -28.38 11.56 2.42
CA GLN A 401 -27.80 12.88 2.16
C GLN A 401 -26.36 12.77 1.62
N ILE A 402 -25.56 11.86 2.18
CA ILE A 402 -24.21 11.59 1.69
C ILE A 402 -24.25 11.03 0.26
N ALA A 403 -25.12 10.07 -0.01
CA ALA A 403 -25.28 9.51 -1.35
C ALA A 403 -25.70 10.59 -2.37
N ASP A 404 -26.63 11.48 -1.99
CA ASP A 404 -27.11 12.56 -2.85
C ASP A 404 -26.01 13.61 -3.14
N VAL A 405 -25.27 14.07 -2.13
CA VAL A 405 -24.20 15.05 -2.33
C VAL A 405 -23.04 14.49 -3.14
N LEU A 406 -22.66 13.22 -2.92
CA LEU A 406 -21.62 12.56 -3.70
C LEU A 406 -22.07 12.32 -5.15
N THR A 407 -23.34 11.97 -5.36
CA THR A 407 -23.91 11.86 -6.71
C THR A 407 -23.85 13.20 -7.45
N PHE A 408 -24.20 14.30 -6.77
CA PHE A 408 -24.04 15.65 -7.32
C PHE A 408 -22.57 15.93 -7.68
N MET A 409 -21.63 15.75 -6.75
CA MET A 409 -20.20 15.99 -6.99
C MET A 409 -19.63 15.15 -8.14
N ARG A 410 -20.07 13.90 -8.29
CA ARG A 410 -19.60 12.95 -9.32
C ARG A 410 -20.26 13.16 -10.70
N SER A 411 -21.25 14.05 -10.79
CA SER A 411 -21.92 14.44 -12.04
C SER A 411 -21.77 15.94 -12.37
N ALA A 412 -21.29 16.73 -11.41
CA ALA A 412 -20.99 18.15 -11.56
C ALA A 412 -19.67 18.39 -12.30
N TRP A 413 -19.50 19.57 -12.88
CA TRP A 413 -18.23 20.05 -13.46
C TRP A 413 -17.62 19.18 -14.55
N GLY A 414 -18.45 18.43 -15.29
CA GLY A 414 -18.00 17.48 -16.30
C GLY A 414 -17.56 16.12 -15.74
N ASN A 415 -17.72 15.90 -14.44
CA ASN A 415 -17.45 14.62 -13.78
C ASN A 415 -18.42 13.53 -14.27
N ARG A 416 -17.94 12.29 -14.31
CA ARG A 416 -18.69 11.13 -14.82
C ARG A 416 -18.57 9.89 -13.94
N GLY A 417 -18.32 10.05 -12.64
CA GLY A 417 -18.20 8.94 -11.70
C GLY A 417 -19.52 8.18 -11.46
N GLY A 418 -20.66 8.77 -11.81
CA GLY A 418 -21.97 8.15 -11.65
C GLY A 418 -22.52 8.28 -10.22
N ALA A 419 -23.73 7.74 -10.04
CA ALA A 419 -24.50 7.88 -8.80
C ALA A 419 -23.96 6.98 -7.68
N VAL A 420 -24.02 7.49 -6.46
CA VAL A 420 -23.70 6.78 -5.22
C VAL A 420 -24.99 6.28 -4.59
N GLN A 421 -24.98 5.04 -4.11
CA GLN A 421 -26.15 4.43 -3.47
C GLN A 421 -26.09 4.60 -1.95
N ALA A 422 -27.23 4.91 -1.32
CA ALA A 422 -27.31 5.05 0.14
C ALA A 422 -26.90 3.76 0.88
N GLN A 423 -27.18 2.59 0.29
CA GLN A 423 -26.77 1.29 0.83
C GLN A 423 -25.25 1.11 0.84
N ALA A 424 -24.53 1.68 -0.15
CA ALA A 424 -23.07 1.66 -0.15
C ALA A 424 -22.50 2.52 0.97
N VAL A 425 -23.14 3.66 1.24
CA VAL A 425 -22.79 4.53 2.38
C VAL A 425 -23.06 3.82 3.71
N ALA A 426 -24.24 3.22 3.88
CA ALA A 426 -24.59 2.48 5.09
C ALA A 426 -23.58 1.35 5.37
N LYS A 427 -23.23 0.58 4.33
CA LYS A 427 -22.25 -0.51 4.44
C LYS A 427 -20.88 0.02 4.89
N LEU A 428 -20.36 1.07 4.25
CA LEU A 428 -19.07 1.64 4.66
C LEU A 428 -19.14 2.23 6.05
N ARG A 429 -20.23 2.90 6.42
CA ARG A 429 -20.45 3.40 7.77
C ARG A 429 -20.31 2.29 8.80
N GLU A 430 -20.98 1.15 8.62
CA GLU A 430 -20.89 0.03 9.57
C GLU A 430 -19.48 -0.57 9.73
N HIS A 431 -18.64 -0.48 8.69
CA HIS A 431 -17.34 -1.18 8.63
C HIS A 431 -16.14 -0.24 8.69
N THR A 432 -16.34 1.06 8.91
CA THR A 432 -15.26 2.05 9.00
C THR A 432 -15.49 2.99 10.17
N ASP A 433 -14.38 3.46 10.74
CA ASP A 433 -14.37 4.40 11.84
C ASP A 433 -13.93 5.81 11.37
N PRO A 434 -14.33 6.87 12.10
CA PRO A 434 -13.82 8.22 11.86
C PRO A 434 -12.29 8.26 11.84
N ALA A 435 -11.71 9.10 10.98
CA ALA A 435 -10.26 9.25 10.89
C ALA A 435 -9.68 9.69 12.23
N SER A 436 -8.65 8.96 12.71
CA SER A 436 -7.96 9.30 13.96
C SER A 436 -7.42 10.72 13.92
N SER A 437 -7.59 11.45 15.04
CA SER A 437 -6.96 12.76 15.23
C SER A 437 -5.46 12.68 15.52
N SER A 438 -4.96 11.48 15.81
CA SER A 438 -3.58 11.20 16.21
C SER A 438 -2.91 10.39 15.09
N PRO A 439 -2.21 11.05 14.15
CA PRO A 439 -1.48 10.35 13.10
C PRO A 439 -0.31 9.55 13.71
N ILE A 440 0.07 8.43 13.09
CA ILE A 440 1.34 7.78 13.44
C ILE A 440 2.44 8.62 12.81
N ILE A 441 3.21 9.33 13.62
CA ILE A 441 4.36 10.09 13.15
C ILE A 441 5.49 9.75 14.08
N LEU A 442 6.35 8.87 13.61
CA LEU A 442 7.52 8.49 14.37
C LEU A 442 8.71 9.27 13.85
N HIS A 443 9.22 10.13 14.72
CA HIS A 443 10.55 10.71 14.57
C HIS A 443 11.58 9.59 14.73
N MET A 444 11.89 8.92 13.62
CA MET A 444 13.19 8.29 13.43
C MET A 444 14.25 9.40 13.55
N ARG A 445 15.47 9.08 14.00
CA ARG A 445 16.45 10.07 14.45
C ARG A 445 16.80 11.13 13.40
#